data_AF-A0A355FUQ3-F1
#
_entry.id   AF-A0A355FUQ3-F1
#
_cell.length_a   1.000
_cell.length_b   1.000
_cell.length_c   1.000
_cell.angle_alpha   90.00
_cell.angle_beta   90.00
_cell.angle_gamma   90.00
#
_symmetry.space_group_name_H-M   'P 1'
#
loop_
_entity.id
_entity.type
_entity.pdbx_description
1 polymer ?
#
loop_
_entity_poly.entity_id
_entity_poly.type
_entity_poly.pdbx_seq_one_letter_code
_entity_poly.pdbx_strand_id
1 'polypeptide(L)'
;LEYIKSHAEQIGLDAEALSKLNVHLHVPQGAIPKDGPSAGITMISAMVSAFTRRKIRKALAMTGEITLRGTVLPVGGIKEKILAAKRAGIKEIILCERNRQDIDEIDDRYLKGLSFTFVSEIMEVIERALLQEKAPNVR
;
A
#
# COMPACT_ATOMS: atom_id res chain seq x y z
N LEU A 1 -0.11 -12.98 -1.48
CA LEU A 1 0.47 -13.85 -0.43
C LEU A 1 1.79 -14.47 -0.88
N GLU A 2 1.84 -15.03 -2.09
CA GLU A 2 3.06 -15.68 -2.61
C GLU A 2 4.32 -14.79 -2.56
N TYR A 3 4.23 -13.50 -2.92
CA TYR A 3 5.36 -12.58 -2.77
C TYR A 3 5.90 -12.51 -1.33
N ILE A 4 5.00 -12.45 -0.32
CA ILE A 4 5.40 -12.37 1.09
C ILE A 4 6.12 -13.67 1.50
N LYS A 5 5.63 -14.83 1.04
CA LYS A 5 6.25 -16.12 1.34
C LYS A 5 7.64 -16.23 0.73
N SER A 6 7.82 -15.83 -0.53
CA SER A 6 9.11 -15.90 -1.21
C SER A 6 10.15 -14.90 -0.69
N HIS A 7 9.71 -13.84 0.01
CA HIS A 7 10.58 -12.81 0.59
C HIS A 7 10.47 -12.75 2.12
N ALA A 8 10.01 -13.82 2.77
CA ALA A 8 9.69 -13.82 4.20
C ALA A 8 10.89 -13.39 5.06
N GLU A 9 12.07 -13.94 4.77
CA GLU A 9 13.32 -13.64 5.49
C GLU A 9 13.67 -12.15 5.43
N GLN A 10 13.58 -11.53 4.25
CA GLN A 10 13.87 -10.10 4.06
C GLN A 10 12.92 -9.18 4.83
N ILE A 11 11.72 -9.67 5.14
CA ILE A 11 10.68 -8.92 5.85
C ILE A 11 10.67 -9.29 7.35
N GLY A 12 11.56 -10.19 7.79
CA GLY A 12 11.67 -10.66 9.17
C GLY A 12 10.55 -11.62 9.58
N LEU A 13 10.09 -12.45 8.65
CA LEU A 13 9.05 -13.46 8.82
C LEU A 13 9.61 -14.87 8.57
N ASP A 14 8.98 -15.85 9.20
CA ASP A 14 9.21 -17.27 8.91
C ASP A 14 8.18 -17.77 7.88
N ALA A 15 8.68 -18.25 6.73
CA ALA A 15 7.84 -18.77 5.65
C ALA A 15 7.04 -20.01 6.04
N GLU A 16 7.58 -20.87 6.92
CA GLU A 16 6.89 -22.09 7.36
C GLU A 16 5.72 -21.72 8.28
N ALA A 17 5.94 -20.80 9.22
CA ALA A 17 4.88 -20.27 10.08
C ALA A 17 3.75 -19.64 9.25
N LEU A 18 4.08 -18.83 8.23
CA LEU A 18 3.09 -18.22 7.34
C LEU A 18 2.22 -19.25 6.60
N SER A 19 2.80 -20.40 6.22
CA SER A 19 2.09 -21.44 5.48
C SER A 19 1.03 -22.17 6.32
N LYS A 20 1.08 -22.03 7.65
CA LYS A 20 0.12 -22.61 8.60
C LYS A 20 -1.02 -21.64 8.95
N LEU A 21 -0.97 -20.40 8.47
CA LEU A 21 -1.96 -19.37 8.78
C LEU A 21 -3.09 -19.32 7.75
N ASN A 22 -4.31 -19.16 8.25
CA ASN A 22 -5.45 -18.75 7.44
C ASN A 22 -5.54 -17.23 7.42
N VAL A 23 -5.67 -16.66 6.23
CA VAL A 23 -5.75 -15.20 6.04
C VAL A 23 -7.16 -14.83 5.61
N HIS A 24 -7.80 -13.95 6.39
CA HIS A 24 -9.05 -13.30 6.00
C HIS A 24 -8.77 -11.83 5.70
N LEU A 25 -8.99 -11.41 4.46
CA LEU A 25 -8.84 -10.02 4.04
C LEU A 25 -10.22 -9.42 3.78
N HIS A 26 -10.58 -8.40 4.56
CA HIS A 26 -11.83 -7.68 4.40
C HIS A 26 -11.58 -6.28 3.84
N VAL A 27 -12.24 -5.95 2.73
CA VAL A 27 -12.22 -4.60 2.16
C VAL A 27 -13.63 -3.99 2.32
N PRO A 28 -13.82 -3.05 3.28
CA PRO A 28 -15.13 -2.52 3.69
C PRO A 28 -15.96 -1.94 2.56
N GLN A 29 -17.29 -1.82 2.71
CA GLN A 29 -18.26 -1.41 1.66
C GLN A 29 -18.47 -2.48 0.58
N GLY A 30 -18.77 -3.72 0.96
CA GLY A 30 -18.87 -4.86 0.04
C GLY A 30 -19.90 -4.74 -1.09
N ALA A 31 -20.88 -3.84 -0.96
CA ALA A 31 -21.91 -3.58 -1.99
C ALA A 31 -21.42 -2.72 -3.17
N ILE A 32 -20.30 -2.00 -3.01
CA ILE A 32 -19.68 -1.23 -4.09
C ILE A 32 -18.65 -2.14 -4.75
N PRO A 33 -18.75 -2.43 -6.07
CA PRO A 33 -17.76 -3.23 -6.79
C PRO A 33 -16.37 -2.64 -6.56
N LYS A 34 -15.45 -3.47 -6.06
CA LYS A 34 -14.03 -3.12 -5.86
C LYS A 34 -13.15 -3.84 -6.85
N ASP A 35 -13.62 -3.88 -8.09
CA ASP A 35 -12.89 -4.50 -9.19
C ASP A 35 -11.76 -3.57 -9.61
N GLY A 36 -10.53 -4.01 -9.38
CA GLY A 36 -9.36 -3.29 -9.85
C GLY A 36 -8.08 -3.71 -9.11
N PRO A 37 -6.99 -4.00 -9.84
CA PRO A 37 -5.72 -4.43 -9.23
C PRO A 37 -5.04 -3.33 -8.40
N SER A 38 -5.54 -2.10 -8.46
CA SER A 38 -4.93 -0.89 -7.89
C SER A 38 -4.80 -0.83 -6.37
N ALA A 39 -5.35 -1.81 -5.64
CA ALA A 39 -5.19 -1.96 -4.20
C ALA A 39 -4.05 -2.93 -3.81
N GLY A 40 -3.28 -3.45 -4.78
CA GLY A 40 -2.23 -4.43 -4.55
C GLY A 40 -1.23 -4.04 -3.47
N ILE A 41 -0.67 -2.82 -3.58
CA ILE A 41 0.31 -2.32 -2.60
C ILE A 41 -0.31 -2.07 -1.21
N THR A 42 -1.62 -1.76 -1.16
CA THR A 42 -2.37 -1.59 0.09
C THR A 42 -2.57 -2.92 0.79
N MET A 43 -3.02 -3.93 0.05
CA MET A 43 -3.26 -5.27 0.58
C MET A 43 -1.97 -5.90 1.11
N ILE A 44 -0.86 -5.76 0.37
CA ILE A 44 0.43 -6.32 0.81
C ILE A 44 0.94 -5.62 2.06
N SER A 45 0.83 -4.29 2.15
CA SER A 45 1.20 -3.53 3.34
C SER A 45 0.38 -3.95 4.56
N ALA A 46 -0.93 -4.15 4.39
CA ALA A 46 -1.83 -4.61 5.46
C ALA A 46 -1.45 -6.02 5.93
N MET A 47 -1.20 -6.96 5.02
CA MET A 47 -0.78 -8.32 5.35
C MET A 47 0.58 -8.34 6.06
N VAL A 48 1.59 -7.64 5.52
CA VAL A 48 2.92 -7.56 6.14
C VAL A 48 2.83 -6.91 7.52
N SER A 49 2.04 -5.85 7.68
CA SER A 49 1.78 -5.22 8.97
C SER A 49 1.18 -6.22 9.98
N ALA A 50 0.19 -7.01 9.56
CA ALA A 50 -0.44 -8.01 10.42
C ALA A 50 0.55 -9.11 10.84
N PHE A 51 1.36 -9.63 9.91
CA PHE A 51 2.31 -10.72 10.18
C PHE A 51 3.52 -10.27 11.01
N THR A 52 4.10 -9.11 10.69
CA THR A 52 5.28 -8.57 11.40
C THR A 52 4.91 -7.84 12.68
N ARG A 53 3.62 -7.52 12.84
CA ARG A 53 3.04 -6.68 13.88
C ARG A 53 3.56 -5.24 13.88
N ARG A 54 4.24 -4.82 12.81
CA ARG A 54 4.67 -3.43 12.62
C ARG A 54 3.48 -2.56 12.28
N LYS A 55 3.37 -1.39 12.91
CA LYS A 55 2.27 -0.45 12.66
C LYS A 55 2.39 0.18 11.27
N ILE A 56 1.27 0.41 10.61
CA ILE A 56 1.23 1.26 9.41
C ILE A 56 1.23 2.73 9.83
N ARG A 57 1.94 3.58 9.08
CA ARG A 57 1.94 5.04 9.25
C ARG A 57 0.52 5.59 9.16
N LYS A 58 0.15 6.45 10.12
CA LYS A 58 -1.16 7.10 10.14
C LYS A 58 -1.28 8.11 8.99
N ALA A 59 -2.50 8.33 8.51
CA ALA A 59 -2.82 9.33 7.49
C ALA A 59 -1.98 9.20 6.20
N LEU A 60 -1.79 7.95 5.75
CA LEU A 60 -1.11 7.58 4.51
C LEU A 60 -2.11 6.93 3.55
N ALA A 61 -2.19 7.43 2.32
CA ALA A 61 -2.87 6.75 1.22
C ALA A 61 -1.86 6.08 0.29
N MET A 62 -2.26 5.02 -0.38
CA MET A 62 -1.44 4.36 -1.39
C MET A 62 -2.32 3.70 -2.45
N THR A 63 -1.86 3.69 -3.69
CA THR A 63 -2.49 2.94 -4.79
C THR A 63 -1.41 2.47 -5.76
N GLY A 64 -1.59 1.26 -6.28
CA GLY A 64 -0.62 0.58 -7.12
C GLY A 64 -1.01 -0.87 -7.29
N GLU A 65 -0.90 -1.35 -8.52
CA GLU A 65 -0.96 -2.77 -8.81
C GLU A 65 0.39 -3.43 -8.49
N ILE A 66 0.38 -4.73 -8.20
CA ILE A 66 1.59 -5.50 -7.92
C ILE A 66 1.70 -6.69 -8.85
N THR A 67 2.92 -7.02 -9.24
CA THR A 67 3.24 -8.29 -9.90
C THR A 67 3.70 -9.32 -8.87
N LEU A 68 3.72 -10.59 -9.26
CA LEU A 68 4.33 -11.66 -8.45
C LEU A 68 5.84 -11.47 -8.24
N ARG A 69 6.49 -10.68 -9.10
CA ARG A 69 7.94 -10.43 -9.04
C ARG A 69 8.34 -9.27 -8.12
N GLY A 70 7.39 -8.50 -7.62
CA GLY A 70 7.67 -7.37 -6.73
C GLY A 70 7.45 -6.00 -7.34
N THR A 71 7.39 -5.91 -8.67
CA THR A 71 7.21 -4.62 -9.34
C THR A 71 5.83 -4.02 -9.09
N VAL A 72 5.81 -2.72 -8.83
CA VAL A 72 4.62 -1.88 -8.68
C VAL A 72 4.26 -1.29 -10.04
N LEU A 73 3.03 -1.54 -10.48
CA LEU A 73 2.51 -1.10 -11.77
C LEU A 73 1.63 0.16 -11.62
N PRO A 74 1.60 1.02 -12.67
CA PRO A 74 0.78 2.22 -12.64
C PRO A 74 -0.69 1.87 -12.66
N VAL A 75 -1.50 2.79 -12.14
CA VAL A 75 -2.95 2.64 -12.04
C VAL A 75 -3.64 3.87 -12.60
N GLY A 76 -4.87 3.70 -13.11
CA GLY A 76 -5.70 4.80 -13.58
C GLY A 76 -6.41 5.57 -12.46
N GLY A 77 -7.05 6.67 -12.84
CA GLY A 77 -7.90 7.50 -11.96
C GLY A 77 -7.11 8.24 -10.87
N ILE A 78 -5.87 8.66 -11.18
CA ILE A 78 -4.96 9.28 -10.21
C ILE A 78 -5.55 10.58 -9.66
N LYS A 79 -6.11 11.43 -10.52
CA LYS A 79 -6.74 12.69 -10.13
C LYS A 79 -7.87 12.49 -9.11
N GLU A 80 -8.79 11.56 -9.38
CA GLU A 80 -9.92 11.27 -8.51
C GLU A 80 -9.47 10.72 -7.14
N LYS A 81 -8.48 9.82 -7.16
CA LYS A 81 -7.91 9.20 -5.95
C LYS A 81 -7.20 10.23 -5.06
N ILE A 82 -6.43 11.15 -5.65
CA ILE A 82 -5.74 12.22 -4.92
C ILE A 82 -6.75 13.20 -4.31
N LEU A 83 -7.76 13.60 -5.07
CA LEU A 83 -8.81 14.49 -4.55
C LEU A 83 -9.60 13.81 -3.43
N ALA A 84 -9.84 12.50 -3.52
CA ALA A 84 -10.47 11.73 -2.44
C ALA A 84 -9.59 11.69 -1.18
N ALA A 85 -8.29 11.41 -1.32
CA ALA A 85 -7.34 11.43 -0.21
C ALA A 85 -7.29 12.81 0.47
N LYS A 86 -7.21 13.88 -0.33
CA LYS A 86 -7.23 15.26 0.16
C LYS A 86 -8.51 15.57 0.94
N ARG A 87 -9.69 15.18 0.43
CA ARG A 87 -10.98 15.35 1.12
C ARG A 87 -11.04 14.58 2.45
N ALA A 88 -10.38 13.44 2.53
CA ALA A 88 -10.25 12.66 3.76
C ALA A 88 -9.19 13.20 4.74
N GLY A 89 -8.54 14.34 4.42
CA GLY A 89 -7.50 14.93 5.25
C GLY A 89 -6.15 14.21 5.18
N ILE A 90 -5.99 13.28 4.24
CA ILE A 90 -4.74 12.55 4.01
C ILE A 90 -3.80 13.44 3.20
N LYS A 91 -2.56 13.59 3.69
CA LYS A 91 -1.54 14.45 3.07
C LYS A 91 -0.44 13.67 2.37
N GLU A 92 -0.21 12.42 2.77
CA GLU A 92 0.85 11.59 2.20
C GLU A 92 0.28 10.51 1.29
N ILE A 93 0.84 10.39 0.09
CA ILE A 93 0.36 9.46 -0.93
C ILE A 93 1.54 8.69 -1.54
N ILE A 94 1.47 7.36 -1.54
CA ILE A 94 2.40 6.48 -2.26
C ILE A 94 1.81 6.10 -3.63
N LEU A 95 2.60 6.27 -4.69
CA LEU A 95 2.22 6.00 -6.08
C LEU A 95 3.35 5.25 -6.82
N CYS A 96 3.01 4.56 -7.91
CA CYS A 96 4.00 4.03 -8.85
C CYS A 96 4.83 5.17 -9.45
N GLU A 97 6.13 4.99 -9.66
CA GLU A 97 7.01 5.94 -10.33
C GLU A 97 6.46 6.38 -11.71
N ARG A 98 5.86 5.44 -12.45
CA ARG A 98 5.25 5.74 -13.75
C ARG A 98 4.02 6.64 -13.66
N ASN A 99 3.35 6.71 -12.51
CA ASN A 99 2.24 7.63 -12.29
C ASN A 99 2.69 9.07 -11.99
N ARG A 100 4.00 9.36 -11.95
CA ARG A 100 4.50 10.74 -11.81
C ARG A 100 4.01 11.65 -12.94
N GLN A 101 3.96 11.11 -14.15
CA GLN A 101 3.46 11.84 -15.34
C GLN A 101 2.00 12.30 -15.14
N ASP A 102 1.15 11.45 -14.54
CA ASP A 102 -0.23 11.81 -14.23
C ASP A 102 -0.33 12.94 -13.19
N ILE A 103 0.68 13.09 -12.31
CA ILE A 103 0.73 14.19 -11.33
C ILE A 103 1.11 15.50 -12.01
N ASP A 104 2.08 15.45 -12.92
CA ASP A 104 2.56 16.63 -13.65
C ASP A 104 1.47 17.26 -14.54
N GLU A 105 0.45 16.47 -14.92
CA GLU A 105 -0.73 16.94 -15.66
C GLU A 105 -1.82 17.60 -14.79
N ILE A 106 -1.72 17.49 -13.46
CA ILE A 106 -2.72 18.04 -12.53
C ILE A 106 -2.31 19.46 -12.09
N ASP A 107 -3.22 20.42 -12.26
CA ASP A 107 -3.04 21.79 -11.77
C ASP A 107 -2.64 21.83 -10.28
N ASP A 108 -1.53 22.52 -9.99
CA ASP A 108 -0.91 22.68 -8.67
C ASP A 108 -1.88 23.08 -7.56
N ARG A 109 -2.95 23.81 -7.88
CA ARG A 109 -3.98 24.19 -6.90
C ARG A 109 -4.62 22.96 -6.23
N TYR A 110 -4.72 21.85 -6.96
CA TYR A 110 -5.25 20.59 -6.45
C TYR A 110 -4.20 19.80 -5.65
N LEU A 111 -2.92 19.94 -6.00
CA LEU A 111 -1.81 19.23 -5.35
C LEU A 111 -1.34 19.90 -4.05
N LYS A 112 -1.60 21.21 -3.88
CA LYS A 112 -1.20 21.98 -2.70
C LYS A 112 -1.56 21.27 -1.38
N GLY A 113 -0.56 21.06 -0.54
CA GLY A 113 -0.70 20.42 0.78
C GLY A 113 -0.60 18.90 0.78
N LEU A 114 -0.33 18.28 -0.38
CA LEU A 114 -0.07 16.85 -0.53
C LEU A 114 1.43 16.62 -0.78
N SER A 115 1.92 15.49 -0.32
CA SER A 115 3.27 15.00 -0.58
C SER A 115 3.21 13.61 -1.20
N PHE A 116 3.96 13.43 -2.29
CA PHE A 116 3.98 12.20 -3.06
C PHE A 116 5.28 11.43 -2.83
N THR A 117 5.16 10.14 -2.56
CA THR A 117 6.26 9.18 -2.57
C THR A 117 6.06 8.26 -3.76
N PHE A 118 7.04 8.24 -4.65
CA PHE A 118 7.03 7.38 -5.82
C PHE A 118 7.87 6.14 -5.56
N VAL A 119 7.38 4.98 -6.01
CA VAL A 119 7.99 3.66 -5.79
C VAL A 119 7.94 2.82 -7.06
N SER A 120 8.88 1.88 -7.21
CA SER A 120 8.87 0.90 -8.31
C SER A 120 8.72 -0.53 -7.82
N GLU A 121 9.09 -0.82 -6.57
CA GLU A 121 9.10 -2.17 -6.00
C GLU A 121 8.35 -2.25 -4.66
N ILE A 122 7.79 -3.43 -4.35
CA ILE A 122 7.01 -3.68 -3.13
C ILE A 122 7.82 -3.42 -1.85
N MET A 123 9.11 -3.72 -1.84
CA MET A 123 9.94 -3.49 -0.65
C MET A 123 10.03 -2.01 -0.27
N GLU A 124 10.06 -1.11 -1.26
CA GLU A 124 10.02 0.33 -1.02
C GLU A 124 8.69 0.73 -0.37
N VAL A 125 7.56 0.15 -0.83
CA VAL A 125 6.25 0.36 -0.20
C VAL A 125 6.29 -0.05 1.27
N ILE A 126 6.79 -1.27 1.56
CA ILE A 126 6.84 -1.82 2.91
C ILE A 126 7.68 -0.93 3.82
N GLU A 127 8.85 -0.48 3.36
CA GLU A 127 9.74 0.41 4.11
C GLU A 127 9.09 1.76 4.40
N ARG A 128 8.42 2.36 3.40
CA ARG A 128 7.80 3.68 3.52
C ARG A 128 6.49 3.66 4.29
N ALA A 129 5.74 2.55 4.26
CA ALA A 129 4.42 2.44 4.86
C ALA A 129 4.45 1.94 6.31
N LEU A 130 5.37 1.05 6.66
CA LEU A 130 5.40 0.41 7.99
C LEU A 130 6.45 1.03 8.91
N LEU A 131 6.04 1.38 10.12
CA LEU A 131 6.92 1.82 11.19
C LEU A 131 7.77 0.66 11.74
N GLN A 132 8.89 0.98 12.39
CA GLN A 132 9.65 -0.01 13.18
C GLN A 132 8.93 -0.36 14.49
N GLU A 133 8.04 0.52 14.96
CA GLU A 133 7.21 0.30 16.14
C GLU A 133 6.22 -0.86 15.93
N LYS A 134 6.24 -1.82 16.87
CA LYS A 134 5.28 -2.94 16.89
C LYS A 134 4.02 -2.59 17.65
N ALA A 135 2.89 -3.16 17.24
CA ALA A 135 1.65 -3.09 17.99
C ALA A 135 1.80 -3.84 19.33
N PRO A 136 1.20 -3.34 20.43
CA PRO A 136 1.24 -4.03 21.71
C PRO A 136 0.61 -5.41 21.60
N ASN A 137 1.11 -6.39 22.36
CA ASN A 137 0.51 -7.73 22.45
C ASN A 137 -0.98 -7.61 22.73
N VAL A 138 -1.79 -8.12 21.80
CA VAL A 138 -3.22 -8.31 22.05
C VAL A 138 -3.28 -9.42 23.11
N ARG A 139 -3.87 -9.10 24.26
CA ARG A 139 -4.10 -10.06 25.34
C ARG A 139 -5.09 -11.13 24.91
#